data_AF-A0A959LQS6-F1
#
_entry.id   AF-A0A959LQS6-F1
#
_cell.length_a   1.000
_cell.length_b   1.000
_cell.length_c   1.000
_cell.angle_alpha   90.00
_cell.angle_beta   90.00
_cell.angle_gamma   90.00
#
_symmetry.space_group_name_H-M   'P 1'
#
loop_
_entity.id
_entity.type
_entity.pdbx_description
1 polymer ?
#
loop_
_entity_poly.entity_id
_entity_poly.type
_entity_poly.pdbx_seq_one_letter_code
_entity_poly.pdbx_strand_id
1 'polypeptide(L)'
;MNTVSSAIAVLFPGVRTSDIVNAANTNGVSVLLKEPYDPQKNYHRFHKNLRPVISDDGIGLLFIFSDGSSMYGFDRRSISKIMNKVTELQGCVL
;
A
#
# COMPACT_ATOMS: atom_id res chain seq x y z
N MET A 1 -5.15 -6.49 23.05
CA MET A 1 -4.23 -6.89 21.96
C MET A 1 -4.34 -5.82 20.89
N ASN A 2 -3.27 -5.06 20.62
CA ASN A 2 -3.28 -4.14 19.48
C ASN A 2 -3.32 -5.00 18.21
N THR A 3 -4.42 -4.93 17.48
CA THR A 3 -4.58 -5.55 16.16
C THR A 3 -3.60 -4.88 15.20
N VAL A 4 -2.41 -5.46 15.07
CA VAL A 4 -1.43 -5.04 14.08
C VAL A 4 -1.98 -5.43 12.72
N SER A 5 -2.45 -4.44 11.97
CA SER A 5 -2.96 -4.66 10.61
C SER A 5 -1.82 -5.02 9.69
N SER A 6 -1.98 -6.08 8.90
CA SER A 6 -0.95 -6.54 7.97
C SER A 6 -1.10 -5.87 6.61
N ALA A 7 0.00 -5.48 5.98
CA ALA A 7 -0.02 -4.76 4.71
C ALA A 7 1.05 -5.24 3.73
N ILE A 8 0.75 -5.06 2.44
CA ILE A 8 1.75 -5.16 1.36
C ILE A 8 2.15 -3.76 0.96
N ALA A 9 3.44 -3.48 1.02
CA ALA A 9 4.00 -2.20 0.61
C ALA A 9 4.10 -2.14 -0.91
N VAL A 10 3.36 -1.21 -1.52
CA VAL A 10 3.42 -0.87 -2.94
C VAL A 10 4.34 0.34 -3.09
N LEU A 11 5.48 0.14 -3.74
CA LEU A 11 6.58 1.10 -3.79
C LEU A 11 6.59 1.84 -5.12
N PHE A 12 6.42 3.17 -5.08
CA PHE A 12 6.65 4.00 -6.26
C PHE A 12 8.15 4.15 -6.55
N PRO A 13 8.53 4.50 -7.79
CA PRO A 13 9.92 4.78 -8.13
C PRO A 13 10.53 5.85 -7.21
N GLY A 14 11.74 5.61 -6.71
CA GLY A 14 12.47 6.56 -5.85
C GLY A 14 12.21 6.45 -4.34
N VAL A 15 11.33 5.55 -3.91
CA VAL A 15 11.10 5.27 -2.48
C VAL A 15 12.35 4.70 -1.81
N ARG A 16 12.73 5.24 -0.65
CA ARG A 16 13.86 4.76 0.15
C ARG A 16 13.39 3.76 1.21
N THR A 17 14.30 2.93 1.69
CA THR A 17 14.01 1.98 2.78
C THR A 17 13.52 2.67 4.05
N SER A 18 14.01 3.89 4.35
CA SER A 18 13.55 4.71 5.47
C SER A 18 12.07 5.04 5.38
N ASP A 19 11.58 5.33 4.18
CA ASP A 19 10.20 5.75 3.95
C ASP A 19 9.24 4.58 4.17
N ILE A 20 9.69 3.35 3.85
CA ILE A 20 8.94 2.12 4.12
C ILE A 20 8.76 1.90 5.62
N VAL A 21 9.85 2.05 6.40
CA VAL A 21 9.81 1.87 7.85
C VAL A 21 8.95 2.95 8.50
N ASN A 22 9.12 4.20 8.07
CA ASN A 22 8.31 5.33 8.54
C ASN A 22 6.83 5.11 8.22
N ALA A 23 6.50 4.74 6.99
CA ALA A 23 5.12 4.48 6.56
C ALA A 23 4.48 3.33 7.37
N ALA A 24 5.21 2.25 7.63
CA ALA A 24 4.74 1.14 8.44
C ALA A 24 4.41 1.58 9.87
N ASN A 25 5.33 2.32 10.50
CA ASN A 25 5.16 2.84 11.86
C ASN A 25 4.01 3.87 11.95
N THR A 26 3.93 4.81 11.01
CA THR A 26 2.90 5.85 10.98
C THR A 26 1.50 5.28 10.81
N ASN A 27 1.35 4.22 9.99
CA ASN A 27 0.05 3.59 9.75
C ASN A 27 -0.25 2.45 10.74
N GLY A 28 0.68 2.11 11.65
CA GLY A 28 0.52 1.01 12.59
C GLY A 28 0.37 -0.36 11.92
N VAL A 29 1.02 -0.54 10.76
CA VAL A 29 0.91 -1.76 9.94
C VAL A 29 2.21 -2.54 9.89
N SER A 30 2.10 -3.87 9.83
CA SER A 30 3.25 -4.74 9.56
C SER A 30 3.37 -5.02 8.07
N VAL A 31 4.48 -4.59 7.47
CA VAL A 31 4.75 -4.82 6.04
C VAL A 31 5.22 -6.25 5.84
N LEU A 32 4.38 -7.06 5.19
CA LEU A 32 4.64 -8.48 4.92
C LEU A 32 5.47 -8.68 3.65
N LEU A 33 5.18 -7.87 2.63
CA LEU A 33 5.80 -7.99 1.31
C LEU A 33 5.96 -6.59 0.71
N LYS A 34 6.97 -6.44 -0.12
CA LYS A 34 7.24 -5.24 -0.91
C LYS A 34 7.05 -5.57 -2.38
N GLU A 35 6.31 -4.73 -3.08
CA GLU A 35 6.05 -4.88 -4.52
C GLU A 35 6.26 -3.51 -5.18
N PRO A 36 6.94 -3.44 -6.34
CA PRO A 36 6.97 -2.20 -7.11
C PRO A 36 5.55 -1.83 -7.59
N TYR A 37 5.26 -0.54 -7.68
CA TYR A 37 4.03 -0.06 -8.30
C TYR A 37 4.00 -0.43 -9.79
N ASP A 38 2.88 -0.98 -10.23
CA ASP A 38 2.58 -1.41 -11.58
C ASP A 38 1.24 -0.78 -12.02
N PRO A 39 1.26 0.18 -12.97
CA PRO A 39 0.05 0.87 -13.41
C PRO A 39 -0.94 -0.05 -14.14
N GLN A 40 -0.50 -1.20 -14.66
CA GLN A 40 -1.38 -2.16 -15.34
C GLN A 40 -2.12 -3.06 -14.35
N LYS A 41 -1.70 -3.07 -13.08
CA LYS A 41 -2.28 -3.93 -12.06
C LYS A 41 -3.57 -3.34 -11.47
N ASN A 42 -4.61 -4.16 -11.41
CA ASN A 42 -5.85 -3.75 -10.75
C ASN A 42 -5.76 -3.94 -9.23
N TYR A 43 -5.26 -2.92 -8.53
CA TYR A 43 -5.14 -2.90 -7.08
C TYR A 43 -6.50 -3.00 -6.34
N HIS A 44 -7.63 -2.70 -6.98
CA HIS A 44 -8.95 -2.89 -6.37
C HIS A 44 -9.36 -4.36 -6.23
N ARG A 45 -8.74 -5.24 -7.03
CA ARG A 45 -8.95 -6.70 -6.97
C ARG A 45 -7.82 -7.41 -6.24
N PHE A 46 -6.98 -6.67 -5.53
CA PHE A 46 -5.84 -7.21 -4.82
C PHE A 46 -6.28 -7.93 -3.55
N HIS A 47 -6.90 -9.10 -3.73
CA HIS A 47 -6.95 -10.15 -2.72
C HIS A 47 -5.84 -11.12 -3.08
N LYS A 48 -4.60 -10.82 -2.69
CA LYS A 48 -3.56 -11.87 -2.74
C LYS A 48 -4.01 -12.94 -1.75
N ASN A 49 -4.38 -14.12 -2.26
CA ASN A 49 -4.68 -15.32 -1.47
C ASN A 49 -3.40 -15.76 -0.73
N LEU A 50 -3.06 -15.08 0.38
CA LEU A 50 -1.90 -15.38 1.22
C LEU A 50 -2.23 -16.41 2.32
N ARG A 51 -3.11 -17.37 2.02
CA ARG A 51 -3.31 -18.55 2.89
C ARG A 51 -2.12 -19.49 2.65
N PRO A 52 -1.35 -19.90 3.68
CA PRO A 52 -1.79 -20.14 5.07
C PRO A 52 -1.14 -19.25 6.14
N VAL A 53 -0.47 -18.15 5.78
CA VAL A 53 0.38 -17.40 6.74
C VAL A 53 -0.41 -16.40 7.58
N ILE A 54 -1.55 -15.90 7.09
CA ILE A 54 -2.31 -14.82 7.75
C ILE A 54 -3.72 -15.33 8.03
N SER A 55 -3.97 -15.60 9.30
CA SER A 55 -5.26 -15.96 9.85
C SER A 55 -6.11 -14.68 10.00
N ASP A 56 -7.20 -14.63 9.25
CA ASP A 56 -8.42 -13.84 9.48
C ASP A 56 -8.46 -12.31 9.46
N ASP A 57 -7.36 -11.57 9.49
CA ASP A 57 -7.42 -10.12 9.25
C ASP A 57 -6.93 -9.78 7.84
N GLY A 58 -7.83 -9.19 7.04
CA GLY A 58 -7.57 -8.83 5.64
C GLY A 58 -6.23 -8.11 5.47
N ILE A 59 -5.52 -8.42 4.39
CA ILE A 59 -4.24 -7.79 4.10
C ILE A 59 -4.51 -6.50 3.36
N GLY A 60 -4.14 -5.37 3.94
CA GLY A 60 -4.24 -4.08 3.28
C GLY A 60 -3.08 -3.81 2.31
N LEU A 61 -3.19 -2.71 1.58
CA LEU A 61 -2.14 -2.18 0.72
C LEU A 61 -1.62 -0.89 1.33
N LEU A 62 -0.30 -0.79 1.48
CA LEU A 62 0.39 0.42 1.90
C LEU A 62 1.12 1.01 0.69
N PHE A 63 0.57 2.05 0.08
CA PHE A 63 1.20 2.75 -1.03
C PHE A 63 2.19 3.77 -0.48
N ILE A 64 3.43 3.72 -0.94
CA ILE A 64 4.51 4.60 -0.52
C ILE A 64 5.01 5.34 -1.75
N PHE A 65 4.92 6.66 -1.69
CA PHE A 65 5.20 7.56 -2.80
C PHE A 65 6.65 8.06 -2.76
N SER A 66 7.15 8.57 -3.89
CA SER A 66 8.54 9.03 -4.05
C SER A 66 8.90 10.23 -3.16
N ASP A 67 7.90 10.97 -2.69
CA ASP A 67 8.05 12.09 -1.75
C ASP A 67 8.13 11.63 -0.28
N GLY A 68 8.11 10.32 -0.02
CA GLY A 68 8.09 9.72 1.31
C GLY A 68 6.71 9.71 1.96
N SER A 69 5.68 10.24 1.31
CA SER A 69 4.31 10.13 1.79
C SER A 69 3.79 8.70 1.64
N SER A 70 2.79 8.33 2.42
CA SER A 70 2.18 7.00 2.36
C SER A 70 0.67 7.04 2.55
N MET A 71 -0.01 6.04 1.99
CA MET A 71 -1.44 5.84 2.17
C MET A 71 -1.76 4.37 2.33
N TYR A 72 -2.53 4.05 3.37
CA TYR A 72 -3.02 2.71 3.64
C TYR A 72 -4.45 2.51 3.13
N GLY A 73 -4.67 1.43 2.39
CA GLY A 73 -5.97 1.04 1.86
C GLY A 73 -6.28 -0.42 2.22
N PHE A 74 -7.28 -0.63 3.06
CA PHE A 74 -7.75 -1.96 3.46
C PHE A 74 -9.04 -2.38 2.74
N ASP A 75 -9.84 -1.41 2.31
CA ASP A 75 -11.12 -1.62 1.64
C ASP A 75 -11.15 -1.00 0.25
N ARG A 76 -12.18 -1.34 -0.52
CA ARG A 76 -12.34 -0.82 -1.88
C ARG A 76 -12.41 0.71 -1.93
N ARG A 77 -13.02 1.37 -0.93
CA ARG A 77 -13.19 2.84 -0.94
C ARG A 77 -11.87 3.56 -0.71
N SER A 78 -11.08 3.11 0.26
CA SER A 78 -9.75 3.61 0.58
C SER A 78 -8.79 3.36 -0.58
N ILE A 79 -8.82 2.18 -1.20
CA ILE A 79 -8.04 1.90 -2.41
C ILE A 79 -8.45 2.83 -3.56
N SER A 80 -9.75 3.04 -3.82
CA SER A 80 -10.19 3.98 -4.86
C SER A 80 -9.72 5.41 -4.61
N LYS A 81 -9.73 5.89 -3.36
CA LYS A 81 -9.16 7.20 -3.01
C LYS A 81 -7.67 7.28 -3.31
N ILE A 82 -6.92 6.23 -3.00
CA ILE A 82 -5.49 6.16 -3.30
C ILE A 82 -5.26 6.19 -4.80
N MET A 83 -5.98 5.36 -5.57
CA MET A 83 -5.83 5.31 -7.03
C MET A 83 -6.21 6.62 -7.72
N ASN A 84 -7.20 7.35 -7.19
CA ASN A 84 -7.50 8.70 -7.67
C ASN A 84 -6.32 9.64 -7.44
N LYS A 85 -5.73 9.65 -6.24
CA LYS A 85 -4.51 10.45 -5.97
C LYS A 85 -3.34 10.04 -6.87
N VAL A 86 -3.14 8.74 -7.11
CA VAL A 86 -2.11 8.25 -8.04
C VAL A 86 -2.35 8.80 -9.44
N THR A 87 -3.61 8.81 -9.89
CA THR A 87 -4.00 9.34 -11.20
C THR A 87 -3.78 10.85 -11.27
N GLU A 88 -4.07 11.60 -10.20
CA GLU A 88 -3.76 13.04 -10.11
C GLU A 88 -2.26 13.29 -10.18
N LEU A 89 -1.45 12.53 -9.44
CA LEU A 89 0.01 12.68 -9.41
C LEU A 89 0.66 12.31 -10.76
N GLN A 90 0.14 11.30 -11.46
CA GLN A 90 0.64 10.88 -12.77
C GLN A 90 0.06 11.71 -13.93
N GLY A 91 -1.17 12.22 -13.76
CA GLY A 91 -1.86 13.09 -14.71
C GLY A 91 -1.37 14.53 -14.69
N CYS A 92 -0.59 14.94 -13.67
CA CYS A 92 0.09 16.23 -13.60
C CYS A 92 1.36 16.31 -14.47
N VAL A 93 1.49 15.43 -15.47
CA VAL A 93 2.52 15.47 -16.51
C VAL A 93 1.85 15.79 -17.84
N LEU A 94 1.48 17.06 -18.03
CA LEU A 94 1.24 17.71 -19.32
C LEU A 94 1.67 19.17 -19.24
#